data_AF-A0A849U7Q5-F1
#
_entry.id   AF-A0A849U7Q5-F1
#
_cell.length_a   1.000
_cell.length_b   1.000
_cell.length_c   1.000
_cell.angle_alpha   90.00
_cell.angle_beta   90.00
_cell.angle_gamma   90.00
#
_symmetry.space_group_name_H-M   'P 1'
#
loop_
_entity.id
_entity.type
_entity.pdbx_description
1 polymer ?
#
loop_
_entity_poly.entity_id
_entity_poly.type
_entity_poly.pdbx_seq_one_letter_code
_entity_poly.pdbx_strand_id
1 'polypeptide(L)'
;MNLDNPGSTTQALDLSFWVVESMQYRLPIIRRELWLSFCLIIPYGFRPVSRNFGIGSRDMADAGRTVVNRLFHGGYQSRYDIGQRWGFFSKWAAERGIRKMENITRELVAEYGRQLQAELDAGDRRSSSAPKNYVSAVNTVLRLATNGTWQPVRPGRDCGIQPRRYIPTE
;
A
#
# COMPACT_ATOMS: atom_id res chain seq x y z
N MET A 1 -10.48 51.02 55.80
CA MET A 1 -9.25 50.28 55.46
C MET A 1 -9.53 49.57 54.15
N ASN A 2 -8.93 50.06 53.05
CA ASN A 2 -8.83 49.51 51.68
C ASN A 2 -10.10 48.80 51.12
N LEU A 3 -10.95 49.39 50.27
CA LEU A 3 -10.74 49.80 48.85
C LEU A 3 -10.00 48.68 48.06
N ASP A 4 -10.52 47.97 47.05
CA ASP A 4 -11.65 48.19 46.14
C ASP A 4 -12.19 46.87 45.52
N ASN A 5 -13.52 46.73 45.52
CA ASN A 5 -14.34 46.21 44.41
C ASN A 5 -14.69 47.45 43.53
N PRO A 6 -15.45 47.47 42.41
CA PRO A 6 -15.93 46.43 41.48
C PRO A 6 -15.83 46.82 39.97
N GLY A 7 -16.04 45.82 39.09
CA GLY A 7 -16.90 45.96 37.91
C GLY A 7 -16.49 46.85 36.72
N SER A 8 -17.36 46.80 35.72
CA SER A 8 -17.45 47.69 34.55
C SER A 8 -16.69 47.29 33.27
N THR A 9 -17.41 46.54 32.45
CA THR A 9 -17.70 46.95 31.06
C THR A 9 -17.83 48.48 30.97
N THR A 10 -17.13 49.14 30.03
CA THR A 10 -17.57 50.34 29.25
C THR A 10 -16.37 51.11 28.64
N GLN A 11 -16.48 51.34 27.32
CA GLN A 11 -15.93 52.42 26.48
C GLN A 11 -14.41 52.51 26.26
N ALA A 12 -13.88 52.51 25.03
CA ALA A 12 -14.12 53.30 23.80
C ALA A 12 -13.23 54.55 23.69
N LEU A 13 -12.98 54.94 22.42
CA LEU A 13 -12.16 56.04 21.87
C LEU A 13 -10.68 55.63 21.67
N ASP A 14 -10.07 55.70 20.48
CA ASP A 14 -10.05 56.81 19.50
C ASP A 14 -9.48 56.27 18.15
N LEU A 15 -10.29 56.07 17.10
CA LEU A 15 -10.48 56.94 15.92
C LEU A 15 -9.24 57.58 15.30
N SER A 16 -8.70 56.96 14.23
CA SER A 16 -8.29 57.73 13.05
C SER A 16 -8.14 56.85 11.80
N PHE A 17 -8.85 57.23 10.74
CA PHE A 17 -8.37 57.23 9.34
C PHE A 17 -7.87 55.87 8.78
N TRP A 18 -8.62 55.12 7.97
CA TRP A 18 -9.19 55.52 6.69
C TRP A 18 -10.34 54.60 6.28
N VAL A 19 -11.40 55.26 5.79
CA VAL A 19 -12.43 54.74 4.89
C VAL A 19 -11.77 54.31 3.56
N VAL A 20 -12.28 53.24 2.93
CA VAL A 20 -12.70 53.19 1.50
C VAL A 20 -12.95 51.73 1.06
N GLU A 21 -14.23 51.49 0.72
CA GLU A 21 -14.82 50.64 -0.34
C GLU A 21 -14.34 49.19 -0.55
N SER A 22 -15.21 48.18 -0.41
CA SER A 22 -16.38 47.90 -1.28
C SER A 22 -16.01 47.67 -2.75
N MET A 23 -15.53 46.47 -3.11
CA MET A 23 -15.69 45.98 -4.48
C MET A 23 -16.13 44.52 -4.50
N GLN A 24 -17.45 44.36 -4.51
CA GLN A 24 -18.12 43.31 -5.28
C GLN A 24 -17.66 43.42 -6.73
N TYR A 25 -16.99 42.38 -7.23
CA TYR A 25 -16.97 42.10 -8.66
C TYR A 25 -17.79 40.85 -8.95
N ARG A 26 -19.04 41.14 -9.37
CA ARG A 26 -19.78 40.32 -10.33
C ARG A 26 -18.92 40.08 -11.56
N LEU A 27 -18.71 38.83 -11.94
CA LEU A 27 -18.47 38.41 -13.32
C LEU A 27 -19.19 37.06 -13.58
N PRO A 28 -19.58 36.76 -14.83
CA PRO A 28 -20.99 36.61 -15.16
C PRO A 28 -21.45 35.16 -15.36
N ILE A 29 -22.76 34.96 -15.19
CA ILE A 29 -23.53 33.84 -15.74
C ILE A 29 -23.51 33.99 -17.27
N ILE A 30 -22.56 33.32 -17.95
CA ILE A 30 -22.56 33.20 -19.41
C ILE A 30 -22.36 31.73 -19.79
N ARG A 31 -23.46 31.17 -20.28
CA ARG A 31 -23.61 30.13 -21.31
C ARG A 31 -22.88 28.78 -21.09
N ARG A 32 -23.71 27.77 -20.79
CA ARG A 32 -23.65 26.43 -21.43
C ARG A 32 -23.36 26.65 -22.93
N GLU A 33 -22.42 25.91 -23.51
CA GLU A 33 -21.94 25.92 -24.93
C GLU A 33 -20.39 25.99 -25.03
N LEU A 34 -19.64 25.32 -24.12
CA LEU A 34 -18.20 25.04 -24.30
C LEU A 34 -17.82 23.62 -23.83
N TRP A 35 -18.72 22.65 -24.04
CA TRP A 35 -18.47 21.22 -23.78
C TRP A 35 -18.13 20.42 -25.05
N LEU A 36 -17.76 21.07 -26.15
CA LEU A 36 -17.44 20.40 -27.42
C LEU A 36 -16.16 20.87 -28.12
N SER A 37 -15.31 21.69 -27.48
CA SER A 37 -14.06 22.19 -28.13
C SER A 37 -12.77 21.98 -27.32
N PHE A 38 -12.81 21.18 -26.25
CA PHE A 38 -11.61 20.61 -25.64
C PHE A 38 -11.45 19.12 -25.97
N CYS A 39 -11.98 18.70 -27.11
CA CYS A 39 -11.65 17.46 -27.78
C CYS A 39 -10.80 17.80 -28.99
N LEU A 40 -9.51 18.02 -28.82
CA LEU A 40 -8.50 17.78 -29.85
C LEU A 40 -7.11 17.82 -29.21
N ILE A 41 -6.42 16.67 -29.37
CA ILE A 41 -4.97 16.48 -29.25
C ILE A 41 -4.45 16.15 -27.84
N ILE A 42 -4.70 14.91 -27.39
CA ILE A 42 -3.65 14.14 -26.68
C ILE A 42 -3.14 13.08 -27.65
N PRO A 43 -1.98 13.27 -28.31
CA PRO A 43 -1.30 12.17 -28.96
C PRO A 43 -0.71 11.29 -27.86
N TYR A 44 -0.60 9.99 -28.14
CA TYR A 44 -0.16 8.91 -27.25
C TYR A 44 -1.26 8.35 -26.36
N GLY A 45 -1.75 7.19 -26.79
CA GLY A 45 -2.79 6.42 -26.13
C GLY A 45 -2.53 6.29 -24.64
N PHE A 46 -3.50 6.74 -23.86
CA PHE A 46 -3.71 6.27 -22.50
C PHE A 46 -4.01 4.77 -22.60
N ARG A 47 -2.96 3.95 -22.67
CA ARG A 47 -3.09 2.55 -22.28
C ARG A 47 -3.46 2.61 -20.80
N PRO A 48 -4.66 2.16 -20.39
CA PRO A 48 -4.93 2.02 -18.97
C PRO A 48 -3.78 1.20 -18.38
N VAL A 49 -3.04 1.78 -17.43
CA VAL A 49 -1.87 1.14 -16.83
C VAL A 49 -2.32 -0.24 -16.37
N SER A 50 -1.85 -1.28 -17.05
CA SER A 50 -2.30 -2.62 -16.79
C SER A 50 -1.84 -2.97 -15.38
N ARG A 51 -2.79 -3.14 -14.46
CA ARG A 51 -2.47 -3.39 -13.06
C ARG A 51 -1.82 -4.76 -12.92
N ASN A 52 -0.95 -4.90 -11.92
CA ASN A 52 -0.33 -6.16 -11.57
C ASN A 52 0.37 -6.78 -12.79
N PHE A 53 1.28 -6.05 -13.42
CA PHE A 53 2.08 -6.48 -14.57
C PHE A 53 1.24 -6.97 -15.77
N GLY A 54 -0.02 -6.54 -15.89
CA GLY A 54 -0.92 -6.98 -16.95
C GLY A 54 -1.41 -8.43 -16.83
N ILE A 55 -1.34 -9.03 -15.65
CA ILE A 55 -1.78 -10.42 -15.38
C ILE A 55 -3.28 -10.64 -15.63
N GLY A 56 -4.06 -9.55 -15.64
CA GLY A 56 -5.49 -9.56 -15.98
C GLY A 56 -6.43 -9.53 -14.77
N SER A 57 -5.92 -9.26 -13.56
CA SER A 57 -6.75 -9.01 -12.37
C SER A 57 -6.43 -7.66 -11.73
N ARG A 58 -7.47 -6.97 -11.24
CA ARG A 58 -7.36 -5.73 -10.46
C ARG A 58 -6.96 -6.00 -9.01
N ASP A 59 -7.34 -7.16 -8.50
CA ASP A 59 -7.01 -7.64 -7.16
C ASP A 59 -5.63 -8.30 -7.15
N MET A 60 -4.81 -7.93 -6.17
CA MET A 60 -3.43 -8.40 -6.08
C MET A 60 -3.34 -9.87 -5.67
N ALA A 61 -4.25 -10.36 -4.82
CA ALA A 61 -4.30 -11.76 -4.42
C ALA A 61 -4.68 -12.66 -5.61
N ASP A 62 -5.68 -12.26 -6.38
CA ASP A 62 -6.13 -13.00 -7.56
C ASP A 62 -5.11 -12.95 -8.70
N ALA A 63 -4.41 -11.82 -8.88
CA ALA A 63 -3.30 -11.73 -9.82
C ALA A 63 -2.20 -12.75 -9.48
N GLY A 64 -1.80 -12.85 -8.21
CA GLY A 64 -0.74 -13.79 -7.83
C GLY A 64 -1.16 -15.26 -7.96
N ARG A 65 -2.41 -15.59 -7.61
CA ARG A 65 -2.96 -16.94 -7.85
C ARG A 65 -2.98 -17.28 -9.33
N THR A 66 -3.36 -16.32 -10.18
CA THR A 66 -3.37 -16.49 -11.63
C THR A 66 -1.97 -16.76 -12.17
N VAL A 67 -0.96 -16.01 -11.71
CA VAL A 67 0.45 -16.22 -12.07
C VAL A 67 0.92 -17.61 -11.67
N VAL A 68 0.67 -18.04 -10.44
CA VAL A 68 1.09 -19.35 -9.96
C VAL A 68 0.42 -20.46 -10.77
N ASN A 69 -0.88 -20.33 -11.04
CA ASN A 69 -1.60 -21.35 -11.81
C ASN A 69 -1.13 -21.45 -13.27
N ARG A 70 -0.73 -20.33 -13.89
CA ARG A 70 -0.29 -20.31 -15.28
C ARG A 70 1.19 -20.66 -15.46
N LEU A 71 2.06 -20.18 -14.57
CA LEU A 71 3.50 -20.15 -14.78
C LEU A 71 4.30 -21.04 -13.82
N PHE A 72 3.73 -21.46 -12.68
CA PHE A 72 4.47 -22.32 -11.74
C PHE A 72 4.45 -23.79 -12.20
N HIS A 73 5.64 -24.36 -12.36
CA HIS A 73 5.85 -25.77 -12.67
C HIS A 73 5.99 -26.57 -11.37
N GLY A 74 4.90 -27.18 -10.90
CA GLY A 74 4.87 -28.01 -9.70
C GLY A 74 3.55 -28.75 -9.52
N GLY A 75 3.37 -29.42 -8.38
CA GLY A 75 2.12 -30.13 -8.05
C GLY A 75 0.96 -29.18 -7.73
N TYR A 76 -0.27 -29.69 -7.79
CA TYR A 76 -1.50 -28.95 -7.44
C TYR A 76 -1.41 -28.37 -6.02
N GLN A 77 -1.03 -29.20 -5.05
CA GLN A 77 -0.90 -28.77 -3.65
C GLN A 77 0.10 -27.62 -3.49
N SER A 78 1.24 -27.67 -4.19
CA SER A 78 2.25 -26.62 -4.16
C SER A 78 1.71 -25.29 -4.70
N ARG A 79 0.95 -25.32 -5.80
CA ARG A 79 0.28 -24.12 -6.34
C ARG A 79 -0.71 -23.54 -5.33
N TYR A 80 -1.53 -24.39 -4.74
CA TYR A 80 -2.51 -23.99 -3.72
C TYR A 80 -1.82 -23.32 -2.52
N ASP A 81 -0.80 -23.98 -1.97
CA ASP A 81 -0.01 -23.49 -0.84
C ASP A 81 0.64 -22.13 -1.11
N ILE A 82 1.25 -21.95 -2.28
CA ILE A 82 1.87 -20.68 -2.69
C ILE A 82 0.80 -19.61 -2.84
N GLY A 83 -0.32 -19.92 -3.50
CA GLY A 83 -1.43 -18.99 -3.71
C GLY A 83 -2.12 -18.56 -2.42
N GLN A 84 -2.25 -19.45 -1.44
CA GLN A 84 -2.78 -19.13 -0.11
C GLN A 84 -1.84 -18.19 0.65
N ARG A 85 -0.54 -18.52 0.70
CA ARG A 85 0.48 -17.68 1.37
C ARG A 85 0.59 -16.29 0.74
N TRP A 86 0.47 -16.23 -0.60
CA TRP A 86 0.38 -14.96 -1.32
C TRP A 86 -0.84 -14.13 -0.94
N GLY A 87 -2.00 -14.77 -0.73
CA GLY A 87 -3.21 -14.10 -0.29
C GLY A 87 -3.04 -13.39 1.06
N PHE A 88 -2.40 -14.05 2.03
CA PHE A 88 -2.08 -13.43 3.33
C PHE A 88 -1.19 -12.19 3.19
N PHE A 89 -0.12 -12.30 2.38
CA PHE A 89 0.74 -11.15 2.09
C PHE A 89 -0.03 -10.02 1.40
N SER A 90 -0.93 -10.35 0.45
CA SER A 90 -1.69 -9.35 -0.29
C SER A 90 -2.63 -8.55 0.61
N LYS A 91 -3.28 -9.23 1.57
CA LYS A 91 -4.10 -8.58 2.59
C LYS A 91 -3.26 -7.66 3.47
N TRP A 92 -2.15 -8.16 3.99
CA TRP A 92 -1.22 -7.42 4.84
C TRP A 92 -0.65 -6.17 4.13
N ALA A 93 -0.35 -6.28 2.85
CA ALA A 93 0.16 -5.18 2.03
C ALA A 93 -0.95 -4.15 1.72
N ALA A 94 -2.19 -4.61 1.49
CA ALA A 94 -3.33 -3.74 1.26
C ALA A 94 -3.66 -2.86 2.46
N GLU A 95 -3.51 -3.37 3.69
CA GLU A 95 -3.64 -2.60 4.94
C GLU A 95 -2.62 -1.45 5.03
N ARG A 96 -1.48 -1.56 4.32
CA ARG A 96 -0.44 -0.52 4.19
C ARG A 96 -0.58 0.32 2.92
N GLY A 97 -1.71 0.22 2.21
CA GLY A 97 -1.99 0.98 0.99
C GLY A 97 -1.37 0.40 -0.29
N ILE A 98 -0.69 -0.75 -0.22
CA ILE A 98 -0.06 -1.39 -1.38
C ILE A 98 -1.06 -2.34 -2.04
N ARG A 99 -1.63 -1.92 -3.18
CA ARG A 99 -2.70 -2.66 -3.90
C ARG A 99 -2.33 -3.07 -5.32
N LYS A 100 -1.06 -2.90 -5.67
CA LYS A 100 -0.48 -3.13 -6.99
C LYS A 100 0.83 -3.88 -6.82
N MET A 101 1.06 -4.92 -7.61
CA MET A 101 2.31 -5.67 -7.52
C MET A 101 3.54 -4.84 -7.88
N GLU A 102 3.38 -3.82 -8.74
CA GLU A 102 4.43 -2.89 -9.15
C GLU A 102 4.94 -2.02 -7.99
N ASN A 103 4.13 -1.85 -6.94
CA ASN A 103 4.50 -1.07 -5.77
C ASN A 103 5.19 -1.93 -4.69
N ILE A 104 5.40 -3.22 -4.95
CA ILE A 104 6.07 -4.11 -4.00
C ILE A 104 7.58 -3.90 -4.11
N THR A 105 8.19 -3.51 -3.01
CA THR A 105 9.65 -3.36 -2.88
C THR A 105 10.26 -4.53 -2.11
N ARG A 106 11.59 -4.70 -2.19
CA ARG A 106 12.28 -5.73 -1.42
C ARG A 106 12.18 -5.46 0.07
N GLU A 107 12.22 -4.18 0.44
CA GLU A 107 12.11 -3.70 1.81
C GLU A 107 10.74 -4.06 2.41
N LEU A 108 9.67 -3.93 1.64
CA LEU A 108 8.32 -4.33 2.03
C LEU A 108 8.23 -5.84 2.31
N VAL A 109 8.83 -6.66 1.45
CA VAL A 109 8.86 -8.13 1.64
C VAL A 109 9.73 -8.50 2.85
N ALA A 110 10.83 -7.77 3.10
CA ALA A 110 11.67 -7.96 4.27
C ALA A 110 10.94 -7.57 5.58
N GLU A 111 10.19 -6.48 5.57
CA GLU A 111 9.33 -6.05 6.68
C GLU A 111 8.27 -7.11 6.99
N TYR A 112 7.61 -7.64 5.96
CA TYR A 112 6.67 -8.75 6.13
C TYR A 112 7.33 -9.96 6.80
N GLY A 113 8.54 -10.32 6.36
CA GLY A 113 9.32 -11.40 6.98
C GLY A 113 9.64 -11.14 8.46
N ARG A 114 9.99 -9.91 8.83
CA ARG A 114 10.24 -9.52 10.24
C ARG A 114 8.96 -9.61 11.08
N GLN A 115 7.82 -9.17 10.55
CA GLN A 115 6.55 -9.30 11.25
C GLN A 115 6.20 -10.78 11.49
N LEU A 116 6.37 -11.63 10.48
CA LEU A 116 6.12 -13.07 10.63
C LEU A 116 7.01 -13.72 11.69
N GLN A 117 8.25 -13.26 11.84
CA GLN A 117 9.15 -13.70 12.91
C GLN A 117 8.65 -13.23 14.27
N ALA A 118 8.24 -11.96 14.40
CA ALA A 118 7.69 -11.44 15.64
C ALA A 118 6.41 -12.19 16.08
N GLU A 119 5.51 -12.51 15.14
CA GLU A 119 4.33 -13.35 15.39
C GLU A 119 4.70 -14.77 15.85
N LEU A 120 5.79 -15.34 15.32
CA LEU A 120 6.30 -16.62 15.77
C LEU A 120 6.87 -16.54 17.20
N ASP A 121 7.63 -15.48 17.49
CA ASP A 121 8.24 -15.26 18.80
C ASP A 121 7.17 -14.97 19.88
N ALA A 122 6.05 -14.34 19.49
CA ALA A 122 4.89 -14.13 20.34
C ALA A 122 4.04 -15.39 20.59
N GLY A 123 4.28 -16.48 19.85
CA GLY A 123 3.53 -17.74 19.95
C GLY A 123 2.26 -17.81 19.11
N ASP A 124 1.96 -16.80 18.29
CA ASP A 124 0.79 -16.77 17.40
C ASP A 124 0.91 -17.78 16.24
N ARG A 125 2.13 -18.27 15.96
CA ARG A 125 2.40 -19.29 14.95
C ARG A 125 3.00 -20.55 15.57
N ARG A 126 2.34 -21.69 15.31
CA ARG A 126 2.77 -22.99 15.84
C ARG A 126 4.00 -23.59 15.17
N SER A 127 4.35 -23.14 13.95
CA SER A 127 5.47 -23.72 13.18
C SER A 127 6.59 -22.73 12.98
N SER A 128 7.79 -23.10 13.45
CA SER A 128 9.04 -22.36 13.25
C SER A 128 9.44 -22.21 11.78
N SER A 129 8.89 -23.06 10.89
CA SER A 129 9.13 -22.96 9.45
C SER A 129 8.21 -21.97 8.73
N ALA A 130 7.13 -21.53 9.38
CA ALA A 130 6.10 -20.71 8.74
C ALA A 130 6.68 -19.41 8.15
N PRO A 131 7.45 -18.58 8.88
CA PRO A 131 7.94 -17.30 8.33
C PRO A 131 8.71 -17.48 7.00
N LYS A 132 9.57 -18.51 6.92
CA LYS A 132 10.34 -18.83 5.72
C LYS A 132 9.46 -19.23 4.55
N ASN A 133 8.47 -20.09 4.80
CA ASN A 133 7.58 -20.58 3.75
C ASN A 133 6.73 -19.46 3.14
N TYR A 134 6.32 -18.49 3.96
CA TYR A 134 5.55 -17.34 3.50
C TYR A 134 6.42 -16.40 2.66
N VAL A 135 7.63 -16.03 3.12
CA VAL A 135 8.55 -15.20 2.33
C VAL A 135 8.96 -15.89 1.03
N SER A 136 9.19 -17.20 1.06
CA SER A 136 9.50 -18.00 -0.14
C SER A 136 8.36 -18.00 -1.16
N ALA A 137 7.11 -18.12 -0.70
CA ALA A 137 5.94 -18.03 -1.58
C ALA A 137 5.85 -16.65 -2.26
N VAL A 138 6.05 -15.56 -1.51
CA VAL A 138 6.06 -14.18 -2.05
C VAL A 138 7.14 -14.02 -3.12
N ASN A 139 8.37 -14.45 -2.82
CA ASN A 139 9.46 -14.41 -3.80
C ASN A 139 9.13 -15.21 -5.07
N THR A 140 8.46 -16.35 -4.93
CA THR A 140 8.09 -17.19 -6.07
C THR A 140 7.08 -16.47 -6.96
N VAL A 141 6.02 -15.89 -6.38
CA VAL A 141 5.02 -15.12 -7.14
C VAL A 141 5.67 -13.95 -7.85
N LEU A 142 6.52 -13.18 -7.15
CA LEU A 142 7.17 -12.00 -7.74
C LEU A 142 8.15 -12.40 -8.85
N ARG A 143 8.94 -13.47 -8.70
CA ARG A 143 9.79 -13.98 -9.79
C ARG A 143 8.98 -14.38 -11.02
N LEU A 144 7.83 -15.04 -10.83
CA LEU A 144 6.98 -15.41 -11.97
C LEU A 144 6.33 -14.18 -12.61
N ALA A 145 5.83 -13.25 -11.80
CA ALA A 145 5.15 -12.04 -12.26
C ALA A 145 6.09 -11.07 -12.99
N THR A 146 7.36 -10.99 -12.58
CA THR A 146 8.36 -10.12 -13.22
C THR A 146 9.26 -10.85 -14.22
N ASN A 147 8.86 -12.06 -14.64
CA ASN A 147 9.59 -12.89 -15.60
C ASN A 147 11.06 -13.11 -15.22
N GLY A 148 11.32 -13.34 -13.93
CA GLY A 148 12.63 -13.68 -13.37
C GLY A 148 13.49 -12.51 -12.92
N THR A 149 13.10 -11.27 -13.22
CA THR A 149 13.88 -10.06 -12.88
C THR A 149 13.86 -9.69 -11.39
N TRP A 150 12.92 -10.27 -10.62
CA TRP A 150 12.80 -10.02 -9.19
C TRP A 150 14.02 -10.55 -8.43
N GLN A 151 14.64 -9.67 -7.64
CA GLN A 151 15.71 -10.04 -6.73
C GLN A 151 15.13 -10.58 -5.41
N PRO A 152 15.25 -11.89 -5.13
CA PRO A 152 14.58 -12.50 -4.00
C PRO A 152 15.11 -11.99 -2.66
N VAL A 153 14.20 -11.81 -1.71
CA VAL A 153 14.53 -11.50 -0.32
C VAL A 153 14.90 -12.79 0.40
N ARG A 154 16.08 -12.82 1.03
CA ARG A 154 16.60 -14.00 1.73
C ARG A 154 16.07 -14.01 3.16
N PRO A 155 15.25 -15.01 3.57
CA PRO A 155 14.63 -15.02 4.89
C PRO A 155 15.61 -14.85 6.06
N GLY A 156 16.76 -15.53 6.02
CA GLY A 156 17.73 -15.45 7.10
C GLY A 156 18.55 -14.16 7.12
N ARG A 157 18.99 -13.67 5.94
CA ARG A 157 19.87 -12.50 5.83
C ARG A 157 19.09 -11.19 5.94
N ASP A 158 17.97 -11.10 5.24
CA ASP A 158 17.27 -9.83 5.00
C ASP A 158 16.12 -9.61 6.00
N CYS A 159 15.55 -10.70 6.56
CA CYS A 159 14.43 -10.64 7.49
C CYS A 159 14.80 -11.01 8.93
N GLY A 160 16.04 -11.44 9.20
CA GLY A 160 16.45 -11.92 10.53
C GLY A 160 15.79 -13.23 10.97
N ILE A 161 15.18 -13.99 10.04
CA ILE A 161 14.49 -15.24 10.37
C ILE A 161 15.52 -16.31 10.72
N GLN A 162 15.45 -16.84 11.95
CA GLN A 162 16.45 -17.80 12.44
C GLN A 162 16.54 -19.07 11.56
N PRO A 163 17.73 -19.69 11.41
CA PRO A 163 17.90 -20.98 10.75
C PRO A 163 17.01 -22.06 11.37
N ARG A 164 16.68 -23.10 10.59
CA ARG A 164 15.89 -24.22 11.13
C ARG A 164 16.79 -24.93 12.13
N ARG A 165 16.44 -24.91 13.41
CA ARG A 165 17.09 -25.76 14.41
C ARG A 165 16.43 -27.14 14.30
N TYR A 166 17.21 -28.14 13.91
CA TYR A 166 16.81 -29.53 14.03
C TYR A 166 17.01 -29.93 15.49
N ILE A 167 15.94 -30.38 16.14
CA ILE A 167 16.03 -31.02 17.44
C ILE A 167 15.84 -32.51 17.16
N PRO A 168 16.90 -33.34 17.25
CA PRO A 168 16.76 -34.79 17.16
C PRO A 168 15.76 -35.24 18.23
N THR A 169 14.78 -36.03 17.83
CA THR A 169 13.87 -36.69 18.78
C THR A 169 14.51 -38.04 19.11
N GLU A 170 14.85 -38.27 20.38
CA GLU A 170 15.23 -39.58 20.91
C GLU A 170 14.01 -40.50 21.05
#